data_AF-B1LXE4-F1
#
_entry.id   AF-B1LXE4-F1
#
_cell.length_a   1.000
_cell.length_b   1.000
_cell.length_c   1.000
_cell.angle_alpha   90.00
_cell.angle_beta   90.00
_cell.angle_gamma   90.00
#
_symmetry.space_group_name_H-M   'P 1'
#
loop_
_entity.id
_entity.type
_entity.pdbx_description
1 polymer ?
#
loop_
_entity_poly.entity_id
_entity_poly.type
_entity_poly.pdbx_seq_one_letter_code
_entity_poly.pdbx_strand_id
1 'polypeptide(L)'
;MAGSRSDAPVVIAVAITGSVPRKKDNPAVPVTVAEQIESTHQAFEAGATLCHIHVRNDDESPSSDPDKFAAVQEGLRRHCPGMIVQFSTGGRGRDPAARGLSLRHRPDMASLSTGSVNFPTIVYENSASLVTDLAGQMKQYGVRPEIEIFDLSHLHGAKRLVEAGLIDARPHVQFVMGVQNAMPAEEHLLDILLAETRRILPEATWTAAGIGRNQAIVMDWALARGADAVRTGLEDNIRVTKDRLAAGNAELVGLAAEAVARHGRRVATPAEARAALGLG
;
A
#
# COMPACT_ATOMS: atom_id res chain seq x y z
N MET A 1 -15.34 -27.89 -1.20
CA MET A 1 -14.03 -28.23 -0.59
C MET A 1 -13.17 -26.99 -0.70
N ALA A 2 -12.96 -26.27 0.41
CA ALA A 2 -12.04 -25.14 0.41
C ALA A 2 -10.63 -25.73 0.38
N GLY A 3 -9.90 -25.53 -0.72
CA GLY A 3 -8.49 -25.89 -0.79
C GLY A 3 -7.75 -25.23 0.36
N SER A 4 -6.78 -25.96 0.93
CA SER A 4 -5.85 -25.43 1.93
C SER A 4 -5.35 -24.04 1.49
N ARG A 5 -5.49 -23.02 2.34
CA ARG A 5 -4.92 -21.67 2.07
C ARG A 5 -3.38 -21.70 1.91
N SER A 6 -2.72 -22.84 2.18
CA SER A 6 -1.27 -23.01 2.03
C SER A 6 -0.76 -22.74 0.61
N ASP A 7 -1.59 -22.94 -0.42
CA ASP A 7 -1.13 -22.89 -1.81
C ASP A 7 -1.52 -21.58 -2.50
N ALA A 8 -2.26 -20.70 -1.81
CA ALA A 8 -2.69 -19.43 -2.38
C ALA A 8 -1.46 -18.53 -2.64
N PRO A 9 -1.32 -17.95 -3.84
CA PRO A 9 -0.23 -17.02 -4.11
C PRO A 9 -0.34 -15.75 -3.25
N VAL A 10 0.78 -15.04 -3.07
CA VAL A 10 0.87 -13.79 -2.30
C VAL A 10 1.14 -12.63 -3.24
N VAL A 11 0.33 -11.58 -3.16
CA VAL A 11 0.59 -10.31 -3.85
C VAL A 11 1.75 -9.59 -3.16
N ILE A 12 2.74 -9.11 -3.92
CA ILE A 12 3.75 -8.19 -3.40
C ILE A 12 3.42 -6.78 -3.86
N ALA A 13 3.09 -5.91 -2.91
CA ALA A 13 2.95 -4.48 -3.08
C ALA A 13 4.30 -3.78 -2.90
N VAL A 14 4.67 -2.93 -3.85
CA VAL A 14 5.86 -2.08 -3.77
C VAL A 14 5.46 -0.61 -3.62
N ALA A 15 5.82 0.00 -2.49
CA ALA A 15 5.63 1.41 -2.20
C ALA A 15 6.92 2.17 -2.52
N ILE A 16 6.96 2.71 -3.75
CA ILE A 16 8.22 3.03 -4.41
C ILE A 16 8.90 4.32 -3.92
N THR A 17 8.13 5.30 -3.42
CA THR A 17 8.60 6.69 -3.22
C THR A 17 8.17 7.32 -1.90
N GLY A 18 6.89 7.22 -1.52
CA GLY A 18 6.34 7.92 -0.36
C GLY A 18 6.37 9.44 -0.44
N SER A 19 6.09 10.08 0.69
CA SER A 19 6.18 11.53 0.87
C SER A 19 7.39 11.98 1.70
N VAL A 20 8.08 11.05 2.36
CA VAL A 20 9.16 11.34 3.33
C VAL A 20 10.55 11.14 2.74
N PRO A 21 10.89 9.96 2.19
CA PRO A 21 12.26 9.66 1.78
C PRO A 21 12.77 10.64 0.73
N ARG A 22 14.03 11.05 0.87
CA ARG A 22 14.73 11.93 -0.07
C ARG A 22 15.98 11.24 -0.61
N LYS A 23 16.52 11.74 -1.73
CA LYS A 23 17.77 11.25 -2.34
C LYS A 23 18.96 11.33 -1.37
N LYS A 24 18.97 12.34 -0.48
CA LYS A 24 19.99 12.46 0.58
C LYS A 24 19.94 11.33 1.61
N ASP A 25 18.77 10.70 1.79
CA ASP A 25 18.59 9.61 2.76
C ASP A 25 18.96 8.27 2.10
N ASN A 26 18.55 8.08 0.84
CA ASN A 26 19.01 7.01 -0.03
C ASN A 26 18.91 7.46 -1.51
N PRO A 27 20.02 7.45 -2.29
CA PRO A 27 20.02 7.90 -3.69
C PRO A 27 19.12 7.06 -4.61
N ALA A 28 18.75 5.84 -4.18
CA ALA A 28 17.87 4.95 -4.92
C ALA A 28 16.38 5.36 -4.87
N VAL A 29 15.98 6.32 -4.03
CA VAL A 29 14.59 6.81 -3.97
C VAL A 29 14.21 7.43 -5.33
N PRO A 30 13.24 6.89 -6.09
CA PRO A 30 12.86 7.45 -7.37
C PRO A 30 11.99 8.71 -7.17
N VAL A 31 12.33 9.84 -7.82
CA VAL A 31 11.64 11.12 -7.63
C VAL A 31 10.92 11.55 -8.91
N THR A 32 11.63 11.55 -10.03
CA THR A 32 11.08 11.92 -11.34
C THR A 32 10.20 10.81 -11.89
N VAL A 33 9.27 11.14 -12.80
CA VAL A 33 8.41 10.16 -13.47
C VAL A 33 9.23 9.04 -14.12
N ALA A 34 10.34 9.38 -14.80
CA ALA A 34 11.20 8.40 -15.46
C ALA A 34 11.86 7.44 -14.45
N GLU A 35 12.39 7.97 -13.34
CA GLU A 35 12.95 7.12 -12.27
C GLU A 35 11.89 6.23 -11.63
N GLN A 36 10.67 6.73 -11.44
CA GLN A 36 9.57 5.97 -10.87
C GLN A 36 9.17 4.81 -11.78
N ILE A 37 9.07 5.04 -13.10
CA ILE A 37 8.78 3.99 -14.08
C ILE A 37 9.88 2.92 -14.06
N GLU A 38 11.15 3.33 -14.12
CA GLU A 38 12.28 2.40 -14.15
C GLU A 38 12.39 1.60 -12.84
N SER A 39 12.31 2.27 -11.69
CA SER A 39 12.36 1.60 -10.38
C SER A 39 11.21 0.60 -10.20
N THR A 40 10.02 0.94 -10.71
CA THR A 40 8.86 0.05 -10.67
C THR A 40 9.01 -1.12 -11.62
N HIS A 41 9.57 -0.90 -12.82
CA HIS A 41 9.83 -1.96 -13.78
C HIS A 41 10.79 -3.02 -13.20
N GLN A 42 11.89 -2.59 -12.59
CA GLN A 42 12.82 -3.50 -11.91
C GLN A 42 12.15 -4.23 -10.74
N ALA A 43 11.28 -3.55 -9.98
CA ALA A 43 10.51 -4.16 -8.91
C ALA A 43 9.48 -5.18 -9.44
N PHE A 44 8.86 -4.91 -10.58
CA PHE A 44 7.95 -5.81 -11.27
C PHE A 44 8.67 -7.09 -11.72
N GLU A 45 9.84 -6.96 -12.35
CA GLU A 45 10.69 -8.11 -12.72
C GLU A 45 11.13 -8.93 -11.50
N ALA A 46 11.33 -8.29 -10.34
CA ALA A 46 11.65 -8.95 -9.08
C ALA A 46 10.43 -9.65 -8.41
N GLY A 47 9.20 -9.43 -8.91
CA GLY A 47 7.99 -10.10 -8.43
C GLY A 47 6.90 -9.20 -7.84
N ALA A 48 7.05 -7.88 -7.85
CA ALA A 48 5.99 -6.99 -7.42
C ALA A 48 4.83 -7.02 -8.43
N THR A 49 3.59 -7.15 -7.93
CA THR A 49 2.38 -7.16 -8.77
C THR A 49 1.43 -6.01 -8.49
N LEU A 50 1.71 -5.20 -7.46
CA LEU A 50 0.99 -3.98 -7.12
C LEU A 50 1.99 -2.86 -6.84
N CYS A 51 1.84 -1.70 -7.47
CA CYS A 51 2.65 -0.51 -7.21
C CYS A 51 1.83 0.55 -6.49
N HIS A 52 2.25 0.91 -5.27
CA HIS A 52 1.71 2.04 -4.53
C HIS A 52 2.47 3.32 -4.88
N ILE A 53 1.75 4.30 -5.44
CA ILE A 53 2.34 5.49 -6.06
C ILE A 53 2.10 6.73 -5.21
N HIS A 54 3.20 7.41 -4.92
CA HIS A 54 3.26 8.83 -4.59
C HIS A 54 4.08 9.53 -5.67
N VAL A 55 3.68 10.74 -6.08
CA VAL A 55 4.48 11.57 -6.99
C VAL A 55 5.14 12.74 -6.25
N ARG A 56 6.23 13.25 -6.81
CA ARG A 56 7.04 14.33 -6.24
C ARG A 56 7.17 15.49 -7.23
N ASN A 57 7.52 16.66 -6.68
CA ASN A 57 8.08 17.76 -7.43
C ASN A 57 9.58 17.54 -7.68
N ASP A 58 10.16 18.33 -8.57
CA ASP A 58 11.56 18.19 -8.98
C ASP A 58 12.52 18.54 -7.82
N ASP A 59 12.07 19.35 -6.86
CA ASP A 59 12.74 19.63 -5.58
C ASP A 59 12.54 18.53 -4.51
N GLU A 60 12.04 17.37 -4.94
CA GLU A 60 11.65 16.21 -4.14
C GLU A 60 10.45 16.42 -3.23
N SER A 61 9.82 17.60 -3.15
CA SER A 61 8.65 17.85 -2.29
C SER A 61 7.44 16.98 -2.69
N PRO A 62 6.56 16.59 -1.73
CA PRO A 62 5.38 15.79 -2.05
C PRO A 62 4.45 16.53 -3.02
N SER A 63 3.82 15.79 -3.93
CA SER A 63 2.88 16.36 -4.89
C SER A 63 1.58 15.56 -4.97
N SER A 64 0.50 16.28 -5.28
CA SER A 64 -0.81 15.72 -5.67
C SER A 64 -1.10 15.95 -7.15
N ASP A 65 -0.09 16.34 -7.94
CA ASP A 65 -0.23 16.63 -9.37
C ASP A 65 -0.81 15.42 -10.13
N PRO A 66 -2.07 15.51 -10.58
CA PRO A 66 -2.74 14.39 -11.24
C PRO A 66 -2.07 13.98 -12.55
N ASP A 67 -1.43 14.90 -13.25
CA ASP A 67 -0.83 14.64 -14.55
C ASP A 67 0.47 13.83 -14.38
N LYS A 68 1.21 14.07 -13.28
CA LYS A 68 2.34 13.21 -12.88
C LYS A 68 1.88 11.80 -12.54
N PHE A 69 0.79 11.66 -11.78
CA PHE A 69 0.19 10.34 -11.50
C PHE A 69 -0.19 9.60 -12.79
N ALA A 70 -0.85 10.30 -13.72
CA ALA A 70 -1.23 9.74 -15.01
C ALA A 70 -0.01 9.32 -15.85
N ALA A 71 1.06 10.13 -15.86
CA ALA A 71 2.28 9.82 -16.58
C ALA A 71 3.00 8.57 -16.05
N VAL A 72 3.08 8.41 -14.72
CA VAL A 72 3.63 7.19 -14.11
C VAL A 72 2.75 5.99 -14.46
N GLN A 73 1.42 6.08 -14.26
CA GLN A 73 0.48 5.02 -14.60
C GLN A 73 0.61 4.57 -16.06
N GLU A 74 0.72 5.50 -17.00
CA GLU A 74 0.89 5.20 -18.42
C GLU A 74 2.21 4.48 -18.69
N GLY A 75 3.31 4.90 -18.05
CA GLY A 75 4.58 4.20 -18.11
C GLY A 75 4.48 2.77 -17.59
N LEU A 76 3.83 2.57 -16.43
CA LEU A 76 3.66 1.24 -15.85
C LEU A 76 2.80 0.32 -16.73
N ARG A 77 1.75 0.84 -17.38
CA ARG A 77 0.95 0.04 -18.32
C ARG A 77 1.76 -0.49 -19.50
N ARG A 78 2.78 0.25 -19.94
CA ARG A 78 3.67 -0.16 -21.03
C ARG A 78 4.76 -1.13 -20.59
N HIS A 79 5.39 -0.86 -19.45
CA HIS A 79 6.59 -1.57 -19.01
C HIS A 79 6.31 -2.69 -18.00
N CYS A 80 5.17 -2.64 -17.31
CA CYS A 80 4.76 -3.60 -16.26
C CYS A 80 3.36 -4.16 -16.58
N PRO A 81 3.16 -4.86 -17.71
CA PRO A 81 1.85 -5.24 -18.19
C PRO A 81 1.07 -6.08 -17.16
N GLY A 82 -0.13 -5.64 -16.83
CA GLY A 82 -1.01 -6.29 -15.86
C GLY A 82 -0.76 -5.92 -14.40
N MET A 83 0.34 -5.23 -14.06
CA MET A 83 0.59 -4.75 -12.70
C MET A 83 -0.58 -3.89 -12.22
N ILE A 84 -0.95 -4.03 -10.94
CA ILE A 84 -1.98 -3.23 -10.30
C ILE A 84 -1.40 -1.85 -9.99
N VAL A 85 -2.05 -0.81 -10.49
CA VAL A 85 -1.67 0.58 -10.22
C VAL A 85 -2.51 1.12 -9.07
N GLN A 86 -1.86 1.45 -7.96
CA GLN A 86 -2.51 2.02 -6.78
C GLN A 86 -2.05 3.44 -6.51
N PHE A 87 -2.98 4.41 -6.55
CA PHE A 87 -2.66 5.80 -6.24
C PHE A 87 -2.79 6.09 -4.74
N SER A 88 -1.83 6.82 -4.19
CA SER A 88 -1.95 7.32 -2.83
C SER A 88 -2.86 8.54 -2.73
N THR A 89 -3.88 8.45 -1.87
CA THR A 89 -4.68 9.63 -1.47
C THR A 89 -4.22 10.23 -0.15
N GLY A 90 -3.03 9.92 0.38
CA GLY A 90 -2.59 10.40 1.70
C GLY A 90 -2.36 11.93 1.81
N GLY A 91 -2.47 12.51 3.01
CA GLY A 91 -2.39 13.98 3.21
C GLY A 91 -1.01 14.57 3.53
N ARG A 92 0.03 13.77 3.81
CA ARG A 92 1.29 14.29 4.37
C ARG A 92 2.01 15.25 3.40
N GLY A 93 2.04 16.53 3.77
CA GLY A 93 2.65 17.60 2.97
C GLY A 93 1.88 17.96 1.71
N ARG A 94 0.56 17.66 1.66
CA ARG A 94 -0.32 17.90 0.51
C ARG A 94 -1.58 18.63 0.97
N ASP A 95 -2.16 19.43 0.09
CA ASP A 95 -3.47 20.06 0.33
C ASP A 95 -4.56 18.97 0.42
N PRO A 96 -5.37 18.92 1.50
CA PRO A 96 -6.50 18.01 1.61
C PRO A 96 -7.44 18.01 0.39
N ALA A 97 -7.71 19.18 -0.21
CA ALA A 97 -8.58 19.30 -1.37
C ALA A 97 -7.97 18.64 -2.62
N ALA A 98 -6.64 18.48 -2.67
CA ALA A 98 -5.95 17.90 -3.80
C ALA A 98 -5.85 16.36 -3.75
N ARG A 99 -6.16 15.72 -2.61
CA ARG A 99 -5.90 14.29 -2.34
C ARG A 99 -6.66 13.31 -3.25
N GLY A 100 -7.82 13.73 -3.78
CA GLY A 100 -8.66 12.92 -4.68
C GLY A 100 -8.52 13.27 -6.16
N LEU A 101 -7.79 14.33 -6.52
CA LEU A 101 -7.81 14.89 -7.88
C LEU A 101 -7.31 13.91 -8.96
N SER A 102 -6.44 12.98 -8.60
CA SER A 102 -5.88 11.97 -9.51
C SER A 102 -6.80 10.77 -9.76
N LEU A 103 -7.85 10.58 -8.95
CA LEU A 103 -8.80 9.46 -9.09
C LEU A 103 -9.54 9.48 -10.44
N ARG A 104 -9.66 10.66 -11.07
CA ARG A 104 -10.22 10.82 -12.42
C ARG A 104 -9.51 9.99 -13.48
N HIS A 105 -8.24 9.63 -13.26
CA HIS A 105 -7.44 8.81 -14.17
C HIS A 105 -7.69 7.31 -14.03
N ARG A 106 -8.63 6.91 -13.15
CA ARG A 106 -9.10 5.53 -12.96
C ARG A 106 -7.94 4.55 -12.76
N PRO A 107 -7.11 4.74 -11.71
CA PRO A 107 -6.18 3.69 -11.30
C PRO A 107 -6.96 2.44 -10.91
N ASP A 108 -6.31 1.28 -10.90
CA ASP A 108 -6.96 0.03 -10.46
C ASP A 108 -7.39 0.14 -8.99
N MET A 109 -6.51 0.73 -8.17
CA MET A 109 -6.73 0.93 -6.75
C MET A 109 -6.35 2.33 -6.29
N ALA A 110 -6.81 2.71 -5.10
CA ALA A 110 -6.28 3.85 -4.38
C ALA A 110 -6.31 3.62 -2.87
N SER A 111 -5.32 4.14 -2.14
CA SER A 111 -5.31 4.03 -0.69
C SER A 111 -6.37 4.94 -0.07
N LEU A 112 -7.01 4.51 1.01
CA LEU A 112 -8.02 5.27 1.74
C LEU A 112 -7.85 5.06 3.24
N SER A 113 -7.41 6.10 3.94
CA SER A 113 -7.40 6.11 5.41
C SER A 113 -8.79 6.47 5.93
N THR A 114 -9.36 5.64 6.80
CA THR A 114 -10.74 5.80 7.31
C THR A 114 -10.81 6.46 8.69
N GLY A 115 -9.71 7.07 9.13
CA GLY A 115 -9.60 7.82 10.39
C GLY A 115 -8.31 8.64 10.48
N SER A 116 -8.27 9.55 11.44
CA SER A 116 -7.10 10.38 11.76
C SER A 116 -6.24 9.71 12.83
N VAL A 117 -4.93 9.91 12.76
CA VAL A 117 -3.96 9.41 13.75
C VAL A 117 -2.80 10.39 13.90
N ASN A 118 -2.05 10.33 15.00
CA ASN A 118 -0.80 11.08 15.11
C ASN A 118 0.30 10.43 14.28
N PHE A 119 1.07 11.26 13.59
CA PHE A 119 2.31 10.93 12.89
C PHE A 119 3.49 11.58 13.65
N PRO A 120 4.76 11.34 13.25
CA PRO A 120 5.92 11.77 14.05
C PRO A 120 5.93 13.27 14.39
N THR A 121 5.47 14.11 13.46
CA THR A 121 5.53 15.58 13.58
C THR A 121 4.22 16.29 13.27
N ILE A 122 3.15 15.57 12.93
CA ILE A 122 1.86 16.12 12.51
C ILE A 122 0.71 15.22 12.98
N VAL A 123 -0.51 15.75 12.96
CA VAL A 123 -1.71 14.90 12.85
C VAL A 123 -1.86 14.48 11.39
N TYR A 124 -1.98 13.18 11.14
CA TYR A 124 -2.39 12.69 9.84
C TYR A 124 -3.91 12.74 9.74
N GLU A 125 -4.39 13.89 9.28
CA GLU A 125 -5.80 14.25 9.28
C GLU A 125 -6.58 13.56 8.15
N ASN A 126 -7.66 12.87 8.52
CA ASN A 126 -8.68 12.33 7.63
C ASN A 126 -10.05 12.61 8.26
N SER A 127 -10.57 13.81 8.04
CA SER A 127 -11.91 14.18 8.51
C SER A 127 -12.97 13.25 7.91
N ALA A 128 -14.07 13.02 8.63
CA ALA A 128 -15.11 12.11 8.17
C ALA A 128 -15.73 12.53 6.82
N SER A 129 -15.82 13.84 6.54
CA SER A 129 -16.26 14.36 5.24
C SER A 129 -15.28 13.98 4.14
N LEU A 130 -13.98 14.23 4.33
CA LEU A 130 -12.95 13.86 3.35
C LEU A 130 -12.95 12.35 3.05
N VAL A 131 -13.07 11.51 4.08
CA VAL A 131 -13.13 10.05 3.90
C VAL A 131 -14.34 9.66 3.04
N THR A 132 -15.51 10.24 3.31
CA THR A 132 -16.75 9.99 2.55
C THR A 132 -16.62 10.47 1.11
N ASP A 133 -16.05 11.66 0.90
CA ASP A 133 -15.85 12.26 -0.43
C ASP A 133 -14.87 11.44 -1.28
N LEU A 134 -13.76 10.99 -0.70
CA LEU A 134 -12.79 10.12 -1.38
C LEU A 134 -13.41 8.77 -1.75
N ALA A 135 -14.15 8.14 -0.82
CA ALA A 135 -14.84 6.88 -1.10
C ALA A 135 -15.90 7.04 -2.21
N GLY A 136 -16.65 8.15 -2.20
CA GLY A 136 -17.61 8.50 -3.25
C GLY A 136 -16.95 8.68 -4.61
N GLN A 137 -15.81 9.38 -4.68
CA GLN A 137 -15.02 9.53 -5.91
C GLN A 137 -14.47 8.19 -6.41
N MET A 138 -13.93 7.36 -5.52
CA MET A 138 -13.46 6.03 -5.87
C MET A 138 -14.57 5.19 -6.49
N LYS A 139 -15.76 5.17 -5.87
CA LYS A 139 -16.95 4.51 -6.41
C LYS A 139 -17.36 5.08 -7.77
N GLN A 140 -17.40 6.40 -7.93
CA GLN A 140 -17.73 7.08 -9.19
C GLN A 140 -16.78 6.68 -10.33
N TYR A 141 -15.49 6.55 -10.05
CA TYR A 141 -14.47 6.24 -11.05
C TYR A 141 -14.19 4.74 -11.20
N GLY A 142 -14.84 3.88 -10.41
CA GLY A 142 -14.60 2.43 -10.43
C GLY A 142 -13.24 2.04 -9.86
N VAL A 143 -12.70 2.84 -8.94
CA VAL A 143 -11.41 2.61 -8.28
C VAL A 143 -11.64 1.78 -7.02
N ARG A 144 -10.88 0.69 -6.85
CA ARG A 144 -11.00 -0.15 -5.65
C ARG A 144 -10.17 0.44 -4.49
N PRO A 145 -10.75 0.63 -3.30
CA PRO A 145 -9.99 1.11 -2.15
C PRO A 145 -9.11 0.02 -1.54
N GLU A 146 -7.88 0.38 -1.18
CA GLU A 146 -7.11 -0.27 -0.12
C GLU A 146 -7.28 0.54 1.17
N ILE A 147 -7.76 -0.09 2.24
CA ILE A 147 -8.09 0.58 3.49
C ILE A 147 -6.85 0.63 4.38
N GLU A 148 -6.36 1.83 4.65
CA GLU A 148 -5.17 2.07 5.48
C GLU A 148 -5.55 2.18 6.96
N ILE A 149 -5.27 1.12 7.72
CA ILE A 149 -5.57 0.99 9.14
C ILE A 149 -4.32 1.34 9.94
N PHE A 150 -4.29 2.55 10.49
CA PHE A 150 -3.25 3.02 11.41
C PHE A 150 -3.64 2.87 12.89
N ASP A 151 -4.93 2.62 13.17
CA ASP A 151 -5.48 2.42 14.50
C ASP A 151 -6.74 1.53 14.41
N LEU A 152 -7.06 0.79 15.47
CA LEU A 152 -8.16 -0.17 15.51
C LEU A 152 -9.50 0.45 15.13
N SER A 153 -9.76 1.69 15.56
CA SER A 153 -11.02 2.38 15.27
C SER A 153 -11.26 2.62 13.76
N HIS A 154 -10.20 2.61 12.95
CA HIS A 154 -10.30 2.79 11.50
C HIS A 154 -11.07 1.64 10.83
N LEU A 155 -11.07 0.43 11.41
CA LEU A 155 -11.87 -0.70 10.92
C LEU A 155 -13.37 -0.38 10.96
N HIS A 156 -13.83 0.30 12.02
CA HIS A 156 -15.21 0.76 12.11
C HIS A 156 -15.52 1.88 11.11
N GLY A 157 -14.52 2.71 10.76
CA GLY A 157 -14.63 3.65 9.66
C GLY A 157 -14.89 2.95 8.32
N ALA A 158 -14.11 1.91 8.02
CA ALA A 158 -14.31 1.10 6.82
C ALA A 158 -15.67 0.40 6.82
N LYS A 159 -16.09 -0.18 7.95
CA LYS A 159 -17.42 -0.79 8.10
C LYS A 159 -18.55 0.19 7.75
N ARG A 160 -18.48 1.44 8.22
CA ARG A 160 -19.48 2.47 7.90
C ARG A 160 -19.54 2.76 6.40
N LEU A 161 -18.40 2.74 5.70
CA LEU A 161 -18.38 2.91 4.25
C LEU A 161 -19.03 1.72 3.51
N VAL A 162 -18.85 0.50 4.00
CA VAL A 162 -19.55 -0.70 3.50
C VAL A 162 -21.06 -0.57 3.72
N GLU A 163 -21.48 -0.22 4.94
CA GLU A 163 -22.89 -0.04 5.31
C GLU A 163 -23.57 1.07 4.49
N ALA A 164 -22.83 2.13 4.15
CA ALA A 164 -23.29 3.20 3.27
C ALA A 164 -23.26 2.83 1.77
N GLY A 165 -22.77 1.64 1.42
CA GLY A 165 -22.61 1.18 0.04
C GLY A 165 -21.59 2.00 -0.76
N LEU A 166 -20.66 2.68 -0.11
CA LEU A 166 -19.60 3.46 -0.77
C LEU A 166 -18.43 2.58 -1.20
N ILE A 167 -18.19 1.46 -0.50
CA ILE A 167 -17.20 0.45 -0.84
C ILE A 167 -17.83 -0.95 -0.77
N ASP A 168 -17.24 -1.94 -1.44
CA ASP A 168 -17.74 -3.32 -1.39
C ASP A 168 -17.50 -4.00 -0.04
N ALA A 169 -18.21 -5.11 0.21
CA ALA A 169 -18.10 -5.86 1.47
C ALA A 169 -16.77 -6.63 1.64
N ARG A 170 -15.94 -6.70 0.59
CA ARG A 170 -14.67 -7.44 0.53
C ARG A 170 -13.48 -6.46 0.33
N PRO A 171 -13.32 -5.39 1.11
CA PRO A 171 -12.23 -4.45 0.90
C PRO A 171 -10.86 -5.15 1.07
N HIS A 172 -9.81 -4.59 0.48
CA HIS A 172 -8.44 -4.94 0.85
C HIS A 172 -8.00 -4.06 2.02
N VAL A 173 -7.56 -4.65 3.12
CA VAL A 173 -7.19 -3.96 4.36
C VAL A 173 -5.69 -4.02 4.58
N GLN A 174 -5.05 -2.88 4.79
CA GLN A 174 -3.63 -2.78 5.13
C GLN A 174 -3.46 -2.29 6.57
N PHE A 175 -2.86 -3.12 7.42
CA PHE A 175 -2.45 -2.69 8.77
C PHE A 175 -1.09 -2.01 8.69
N VAL A 176 -1.02 -0.71 9.01
CA VAL A 176 0.23 0.05 8.99
C VAL A 176 0.79 0.12 10.41
N MET A 177 1.97 -0.47 10.63
CA MET A 177 2.55 -0.64 11.97
C MET A 177 3.97 -0.06 12.05
N GLY A 178 4.27 0.61 13.16
CA GLY A 178 5.60 1.15 13.47
C GLY A 178 5.83 2.60 13.04
N VAL A 179 4.79 3.32 12.60
CA VAL A 179 4.85 4.79 12.48
C VAL A 179 4.95 5.39 13.88
N GLN A 180 5.95 6.24 14.14
CA GLN A 180 6.07 6.92 15.42
C GLN A 180 4.81 7.74 15.73
N ASN A 181 4.29 7.60 16.95
CA ASN A 181 3.04 8.17 17.48
C ASN A 181 1.72 7.53 16.97
N ALA A 182 1.77 6.50 16.13
CA ALA A 182 0.61 5.68 15.75
C ALA A 182 0.71 4.26 16.35
N MET A 183 0.08 3.27 15.71
CA MET A 183 0.19 1.85 16.11
C MET A 183 1.66 1.36 16.07
N PRO A 184 2.24 0.86 17.18
CA PRO A 184 3.58 0.29 17.18
C PRO A 184 3.60 -1.07 16.46
N ALA A 185 4.79 -1.50 16.04
CA ALA A 185 4.99 -2.83 15.46
C ALA A 185 5.19 -3.87 16.57
N GLU A 186 4.07 -4.40 17.08
CA GLU A 186 4.04 -5.46 18.08
C GLU A 186 3.16 -6.61 17.61
N GLU A 187 3.69 -7.84 17.68
CA GLU A 187 3.03 -9.01 17.08
C GLU A 187 1.62 -9.25 17.63
N HIS A 188 1.44 -9.07 18.95
CA HIS A 188 0.14 -9.26 19.59
C HIS A 188 -0.92 -8.24 19.11
N LEU A 189 -0.50 -7.05 18.66
CA LEU A 189 -1.42 -6.03 18.14
C LEU A 189 -1.92 -6.40 16.74
N LEU A 190 -1.07 -7.03 15.92
CA LEU A 190 -1.50 -7.61 14.65
C LEU A 190 -2.57 -8.68 14.87
N ASP A 191 -2.40 -9.54 15.88
CA ASP A 191 -3.40 -10.56 16.22
C ASP A 191 -4.75 -9.96 16.62
N ILE A 192 -4.74 -8.87 17.40
CA ILE A 192 -5.96 -8.13 17.76
C ILE A 192 -6.62 -7.51 16.51
N LEU A 193 -5.84 -6.84 15.66
CA LEU A 193 -6.34 -6.23 14.42
C LEU A 193 -6.96 -7.28 13.49
N LEU A 194 -6.35 -8.45 13.37
CA LEU A 194 -6.86 -9.56 12.56
C LEU A 194 -8.14 -10.17 13.13
N ALA A 195 -8.18 -10.39 14.45
CA ALA A 195 -9.38 -10.89 15.11
C ALA A 195 -10.57 -9.94 14.90
N GLU A 196 -10.34 -8.63 15.08
CA GLU A 196 -11.36 -7.62 14.87
C GLU A 196 -11.75 -7.48 13.40
N THR A 197 -10.81 -7.56 12.46
CA THR A 197 -11.11 -7.54 11.02
C THR A 197 -12.01 -8.72 10.63
N ARG A 198 -11.72 -9.94 11.11
CA ARG A 198 -12.56 -11.13 10.86
C ARG A 198 -13.99 -10.98 11.40
N ARG A 199 -14.17 -10.19 12.47
CA ARG A 199 -15.48 -9.91 13.08
C ARG A 199 -16.22 -8.78 12.36
N ILE A 200 -15.52 -7.73 11.95
CA ILE A 200 -16.09 -6.48 11.42
C ILE A 200 -16.26 -6.53 9.90
N LEU A 201 -15.28 -7.10 9.19
CA LEU A 201 -15.17 -7.19 7.73
C LEU A 201 -14.78 -8.64 7.33
N PRO A 202 -15.65 -9.64 7.54
CA PRO A 202 -15.31 -11.06 7.42
C PRO A 202 -14.87 -11.49 6.01
N GLU A 203 -15.24 -10.74 4.98
CA GLU A 203 -14.88 -11.02 3.59
C GLU A 203 -13.60 -10.32 3.14
N ALA A 204 -13.04 -9.42 3.96
CA ALA A 204 -11.86 -8.63 3.58
C ALA A 204 -10.65 -9.52 3.27
N THR A 205 -9.89 -9.08 2.27
CA THR A 205 -8.49 -9.50 2.11
C THR A 205 -7.59 -8.58 2.90
N TRP A 206 -6.38 -9.00 3.23
CA TRP A 206 -5.52 -8.18 4.06
C TRP A 206 -4.02 -8.31 3.83
N THR A 207 -3.31 -7.29 4.29
CA THR A 207 -1.85 -7.21 4.41
C THR A 207 -1.45 -6.43 5.66
N ALA A 208 -0.17 -6.48 6.03
CA ALA A 208 0.41 -5.62 7.04
C ALA A 208 1.74 -5.03 6.53
N ALA A 209 1.94 -3.74 6.80
CA ALA A 209 3.09 -2.95 6.38
C ALA A 209 3.86 -2.46 7.60
N GLY A 210 5.12 -2.91 7.73
CA GLY A 210 6.02 -2.45 8.77
C GLY A 210 6.87 -1.27 8.34
N ILE A 211 6.98 -0.25 9.18
CA ILE A 211 7.77 0.95 8.88
C ILE A 211 9.21 0.84 9.40
N GLY A 212 10.15 1.25 8.55
CA GLY A 212 11.59 1.28 8.83
C GLY A 212 12.13 -0.11 9.16
N ARG A 213 12.80 -0.23 10.30
CA ARG A 213 13.36 -1.50 10.79
C ARG A 213 12.31 -2.61 10.97
N ASN A 214 11.03 -2.26 11.00
CA ASN A 214 9.94 -3.21 11.21
C ASN A 214 9.41 -3.84 9.91
N GLN A 215 9.86 -3.40 8.72
CA GLN A 215 9.34 -3.87 7.43
C GLN A 215 9.42 -5.40 7.30
N ALA A 216 10.60 -5.98 7.51
CA ALA A 216 10.81 -7.42 7.38
C ALA A 216 10.04 -8.24 8.43
N ILE A 217 10.07 -7.81 9.70
CA ILE A 217 9.44 -8.58 10.79
C ILE A 217 7.90 -8.56 10.70
N VAL A 218 7.29 -7.43 10.33
CA VAL A 218 5.84 -7.35 10.13
C VAL A 218 5.41 -8.17 8.91
N MET A 219 6.23 -8.20 7.85
CA MET A 219 6.00 -9.06 6.69
C MET A 219 6.00 -10.55 7.07
N ASP A 220 7.00 -11.00 7.83
CA ASP A 220 7.06 -12.40 8.30
C ASP A 220 5.84 -12.73 9.18
N TRP A 221 5.43 -11.82 10.07
CA TRP A 221 4.20 -12.00 10.86
C TRP A 221 2.95 -12.13 10.00
N ALA A 222 2.83 -11.31 8.95
CA ALA A 222 1.70 -11.33 8.03
C ALA A 222 1.65 -12.67 7.25
N LEU A 223 2.80 -13.12 6.73
CA LEU A 223 2.92 -14.37 6.01
C LEU A 223 2.61 -15.58 6.90
N ALA A 224 3.09 -15.59 8.14
CA ALA A 224 2.78 -16.64 9.12
C ALA A 224 1.28 -16.79 9.41
N ARG A 225 0.50 -15.73 9.17
CA ARG A 225 -0.95 -15.67 9.40
C ARG A 225 -1.77 -15.78 8.12
N GLY A 226 -1.13 -16.09 6.99
CA GLY A 226 -1.78 -16.31 5.71
C GLY A 226 -2.34 -15.04 5.08
N ALA A 227 -1.59 -13.92 5.14
CA ALA A 227 -1.94 -12.68 4.45
C ALA A 227 -2.14 -12.89 2.93
N ASP A 228 -3.04 -12.12 2.34
CA ASP A 228 -3.31 -12.16 0.89
C ASP A 228 -2.24 -11.39 0.10
N ALA A 229 -1.64 -10.38 0.75
CA ALA A 229 -0.56 -9.57 0.20
C ALA A 229 0.51 -9.25 1.26
N VAL A 230 1.67 -8.81 0.82
CA VAL A 230 2.72 -8.17 1.64
C VAL A 230 3.16 -6.86 0.99
N ARG A 231 3.61 -5.89 1.81
CA ARG A 231 4.11 -4.60 1.34
C ARG A 231 5.57 -4.38 1.68
N THR A 232 6.32 -3.83 0.73
CA THR A 232 7.72 -3.42 0.87
C THR A 232 8.00 -2.18 0.03
N GLY A 233 9.22 -1.66 0.09
CA GLY A 233 9.67 -0.54 -0.74
C GLY A 233 10.27 0.62 0.05
N LEU A 234 10.90 1.52 -0.70
CA LEU A 234 11.68 2.65 -0.17
C LEU A 234 10.82 3.69 0.54
N GLU A 235 9.51 3.73 0.27
CA GLU A 235 8.57 4.55 1.03
C GLU A 235 8.61 4.22 2.53
N ASP A 236 8.59 2.92 2.84
CA ASP A 236 8.46 2.44 4.21
C ASP A 236 9.82 2.22 4.87
N ASN A 237 10.83 1.81 4.09
CA ASN A 237 12.16 1.49 4.60
C ASN A 237 13.24 1.64 3.52
N ILE A 238 14.27 2.43 3.83
CA ILE A 238 15.39 2.72 2.91
C ILE A 238 16.61 1.80 3.10
N ARG A 239 16.55 0.80 3.99
CA ARG A 239 17.68 -0.01 4.44
C ARG A 239 17.40 -1.52 4.35
N VAL A 240 18.40 -2.33 4.02
CA VAL A 240 18.29 -3.80 4.16
C VAL A 240 18.77 -4.26 5.53
N THR A 241 19.83 -3.62 6.04
CA THR A 241 20.32 -3.85 7.41
C THR A 241 20.50 -2.50 8.09
N LYS A 242 20.76 -2.50 9.40
CA LYS A 242 21.04 -1.27 10.16
C LYS A 242 22.06 -0.37 9.45
N ASP A 243 23.10 -0.98 8.88
CA ASP A 243 24.26 -0.27 8.33
C ASP A 243 24.29 -0.25 6.79
N ARG A 244 23.32 -0.88 6.11
CA ARG A 244 23.27 -0.96 4.65
C ARG A 244 21.97 -0.40 4.07
N LEU A 245 22.11 0.65 3.25
CA LEU A 245 21.03 1.16 2.41
C LEU A 245 20.59 0.10 1.38
N ALA A 246 19.30 0.07 1.06
CA ALA A 246 18.80 -0.71 -0.06
C ALA A 246 19.29 -0.10 -1.38
N ALA A 247 19.72 -0.94 -2.32
CA ALA A 247 20.14 -0.53 -3.66
C ALA A 247 18.98 -0.03 -4.52
N GLY A 248 17.74 -0.40 -4.17
CA GLY A 248 16.52 0.04 -4.83
C GLY A 248 15.30 -0.75 -4.39
N ASN A 249 14.14 -0.38 -4.94
CA ASN A 249 12.88 -1.10 -4.68
C ASN A 249 12.95 -2.58 -5.10
N ALA A 250 13.62 -2.90 -6.20
CA ALA A 250 13.77 -4.27 -6.68
C ALA A 250 14.48 -5.20 -5.67
N GLU A 251 15.49 -4.69 -4.95
CA GLU A 251 16.17 -5.46 -3.90
C GLU A 251 15.20 -5.76 -2.74
N LEU A 252 14.42 -4.76 -2.31
CA LEU A 252 13.43 -4.93 -1.25
C LEU A 252 12.29 -5.88 -1.64
N VAL A 253 11.93 -5.91 -2.92
CA VAL A 253 10.97 -6.88 -3.47
C VAL A 253 11.57 -8.28 -3.55
N GLY A 254 12.83 -8.44 -3.95
CA GLY A 254 13.52 -9.73 -3.92
C GLY A 254 13.53 -10.35 -2.53
N LEU A 255 13.84 -9.55 -1.50
CA LEU A 255 13.76 -9.98 -0.10
C LEU A 255 12.33 -10.37 0.33
N ALA A 256 11.32 -9.68 -0.19
CA ALA A 256 9.92 -10.03 0.06
C ALA A 256 9.54 -11.35 -0.63
N ALA A 257 9.98 -11.57 -1.87
CA ALA A 257 9.78 -12.83 -2.60
C ALA A 257 10.45 -14.01 -1.88
N GLU A 258 11.66 -13.82 -1.36
CA GLU A 258 12.33 -14.81 -0.50
C GLU A 258 11.53 -15.09 0.77
N ALA A 259 10.95 -14.06 1.41
CA ALA A 259 10.09 -14.24 2.58
C ALA A 259 8.85 -15.08 2.24
N VAL A 260 8.17 -14.77 1.13
CA VAL A 260 7.03 -15.57 0.65
C VAL A 260 7.43 -17.04 0.47
N ALA A 261 8.60 -17.30 -0.13
CA ALA A 261 9.13 -18.65 -0.34
C ALA A 261 9.48 -19.37 0.98
N ARG A 262 10.09 -18.67 1.96
CA ARG A 262 10.38 -19.22 3.30
C ARG A 262 9.11 -19.68 4.03
N HIS A 263 7.98 -19.05 3.75
CA HIS A 263 6.66 -19.43 4.27
C HIS A 263 5.95 -20.50 3.43
N GLY A 264 6.65 -21.14 2.47
CA GLY A 264 6.12 -22.24 1.66
C GLY A 264 5.10 -21.81 0.61
N ARG A 265 5.03 -20.51 0.31
CA ARG A 265 4.10 -19.94 -0.68
C ARG A 265 4.87 -19.43 -1.89
N ARG A 266 4.13 -19.00 -2.91
CA ARG A 266 4.69 -18.38 -4.13
C ARG A 266 4.13 -16.97 -4.32
N VAL A 267 4.88 -16.16 -5.06
CA VAL A 267 4.43 -14.84 -5.50
C VAL A 267 3.30 -14.98 -6.52
N ALA A 268 2.31 -14.09 -6.43
CA ALA A 268 1.23 -13.99 -7.39
C ALA A 268 1.74 -13.48 -8.75
N THR A 269 1.21 -14.02 -9.83
CA THR A 269 1.29 -13.34 -11.14
C THR A 269 0.36 -12.12 -11.16
N PRO A 270 0.51 -11.18 -12.11
CA PRO A 270 -0.38 -10.02 -12.17
C PRO A 270 -1.86 -10.38 -12.31
N ALA A 271 -2.19 -11.44 -13.06
CA ALA A 271 -3.56 -11.92 -13.21
C ALA A 271 -4.12 -12.49 -11.89
N GLU A 272 -3.31 -13.26 -11.16
CA GLU A 272 -3.69 -13.80 -9.85
C GLU A 272 -3.83 -12.71 -8.80
N ALA A 273 -2.97 -11.69 -8.82
CA ALA A 273 -3.05 -10.55 -7.93
C ALA A 273 -4.37 -9.78 -8.14
N ARG A 274 -4.74 -9.54 -9.42
CA ARG A 274 -6.02 -8.91 -9.77
C ARG A 274 -7.20 -9.74 -9.26
N ALA A 275 -7.21 -11.04 -9.51
CA ALA A 275 -8.27 -11.92 -9.04
C ALA A 275 -8.36 -11.97 -7.50
N ALA A 276 -7.23 -12.11 -6.81
CA ALA A 276 -7.17 -12.16 -5.35
C ALA A 276 -7.75 -10.89 -4.73
N LEU A 277 -7.40 -9.73 -5.29
CA LEU A 277 -7.85 -8.42 -4.86
C LEU A 277 -9.17 -7.98 -5.51
N GLY A 278 -9.90 -8.84 -6.22
CA GLY A 278 -11.23 -8.50 -6.75
C GLY A 278 -11.22 -7.41 -7.81
N LEU A 279 -10.19 -7.40 -8.66
CA LEU A 279 -10.07 -6.57 -9.86
C LEU A 279 -10.31 -7.45 -11.10
N GLY A 280 -11.14 -6.95 -12.02
CA GLY A 280 -11.42 -7.58 -13.32
C GLY A 280 -10.47 -7.15 -14.43
#